data_AF-A0A2V9V7W0-F1
#
_entry.id   AF-A0A2V9V7W0-F1
#
_cell.length_a   1.000
_cell.length_b   1.000
_cell.length_c   1.000
_cell.angle_alpha   90.00
_cell.angle_beta   90.00
_cell.angle_gamma   90.00
#
_symmetry.space_group_name_H-M   'P 1'
#
loop_
_entity.id
_entity.type
_entity.pdbx_description
1 polymer ?
#
loop_
_entity_poly.entity_id
_entity_poly.type
_entity_poly.pdbx_seq_one_letter_code
_entity_poly.pdbx_strand_id
1 'polypeptide(L)'
;MDRVLDRMEVQAFGGKRIELNFDVRTQVSRDGVKVAAKEIRPGDRVYMDTVLNDRKPFAKSIRIVTTRGPMNGHGQVLAYDPGSGKLTLRDELFAQPVTLRLTPETVIRKDQGTGSPADLQPGTLVAVSFTPGGEGVTREVSVLAVPGSSFAFSGPVTYLNLASRLLAVANKSDGRTDVTVNATFDGKHYVAQNITVNTTASKP
;
A
#
# COMPACT_ATOMS: atom_id res chain seq x y z
N MET A 1 -40.13 -4.66 4.44
CA MET A 1 -39.45 -5.55 5.39
C MET A 1 -38.25 -4.81 5.93
N ASP A 2 -38.21 -4.60 7.24
CA ASP A 2 -37.05 -4.03 7.92
C ASP A 2 -35.91 -5.05 7.92
N ARG A 3 -34.69 -4.63 7.56
CA ARG A 3 -33.55 -5.55 7.49
C ARG A 3 -32.95 -5.65 8.88
N VAL A 4 -32.80 -6.87 9.40
CA VAL A 4 -32.01 -7.08 10.63
C VAL A 4 -30.56 -6.75 10.30
N LEU A 5 -30.12 -5.58 10.76
CA LEU A 5 -28.76 -5.10 10.62
C LEU A 5 -28.04 -5.35 11.94
N ASP A 6 -27.05 -6.23 11.90
CA ASP A 6 -26.08 -6.34 12.97
C ASP A 6 -25.05 -5.21 12.86
N ARG A 7 -24.44 -4.85 13.99
CA ARG A 7 -23.42 -3.81 14.06
C ARG A 7 -22.16 -4.32 14.73
N MET A 8 -21.03 -3.83 14.26
CA MET A 8 -19.74 -4.03 14.92
C MET A 8 -18.95 -2.72 14.93
N GLU A 9 -18.10 -2.59 15.94
CA GLU A 9 -17.07 -1.56 16.00
C GLU A 9 -15.73 -2.21 15.64
N VAL A 10 -15.03 -1.62 14.67
CA VAL A 10 -13.68 -2.03 14.29
C VAL A 10 -12.71 -0.90 14.51
N GLN A 11 -11.52 -1.24 14.99
CA GLN A 11 -10.39 -0.32 15.00
C GLN A 11 -9.68 -0.40 13.66
N ALA A 12 -9.80 0.66 12.86
CA ALA A 12 -9.08 0.77 11.60
C ALA A 12 -7.57 0.95 11.84
N PHE A 13 -6.77 0.60 10.84
CA PHE A 13 -5.36 1.01 10.80
C PHE A 13 -5.28 2.54 10.90
N GLY A 14 -4.37 3.06 11.71
CA GLY A 14 -4.33 4.48 12.08
C GLY A 14 -5.16 4.85 13.33
N GLY A 15 -5.78 3.87 14.00
CA GLY A 15 -6.29 4.01 15.37
C GLY A 15 -7.74 4.51 15.51
N LYS A 16 -8.39 4.94 14.42
CA LYS A 16 -9.78 5.38 14.43
C LYS A 16 -10.75 4.20 14.58
N ARG A 17 -11.79 4.37 15.39
CA ARG A 17 -12.92 3.43 15.50
C ARG A 17 -13.97 3.72 14.44
N ILE A 18 -14.49 2.68 13.81
CA ILE A 18 -15.52 2.75 12.77
C ILE A 18 -16.66 1.82 13.15
N GLU A 19 -17.88 2.35 13.21
CA GLU A 19 -19.11 1.55 13.31
C GLU A 19 -19.53 1.09 11.91
N LEU A 20 -19.79 -0.21 11.77
CA LEU A 20 -20.12 -0.86 10.50
C LEU A 20 -21.32 -1.77 10.65
N ASN A 21 -22.24 -1.66 9.69
CA ASN A 21 -23.39 -2.56 9.58
C ASN A 21 -23.02 -3.79 8.76
N PHE A 22 -23.62 -4.93 9.08
CA PHE A 22 -23.57 -6.14 8.26
C PHE A 22 -24.88 -6.92 8.43
N ASP A 23 -25.15 -7.85 7.52
CA ASP A 23 -26.31 -8.73 7.63
C ASP A 23 -26.04 -10.07 6.93
N VAL A 24 -27.09 -10.87 6.75
CA VAL A 24 -27.04 -12.18 6.09
C VAL A 24 -26.47 -12.18 4.67
N ARG A 25 -26.38 -11.01 4.01
CA ARG A 25 -25.81 -10.84 2.67
C ARG A 25 -24.31 -10.60 2.71
N THR A 26 -23.75 -10.30 3.88
CA THR A 26 -22.32 -10.11 4.06
C THR A 26 -21.59 -11.44 3.95
N GLN A 27 -20.62 -11.51 3.04
CA GLN A 27 -19.79 -12.71 2.89
C GLN A 27 -18.68 -12.72 3.93
N VAL A 28 -18.68 -13.72 4.83
CA VAL A 28 -17.64 -13.85 5.86
C VAL A 28 -16.74 -15.03 5.54
N SER A 29 -15.43 -14.82 5.61
CA SER A 29 -14.41 -15.87 5.44
C SER A 29 -13.32 -15.77 6.50
N ARG A 30 -12.83 -16.90 7.01
CA ARG A 30 -11.64 -17.02 7.86
C ARG A 30 -10.55 -17.73 7.09
N ASP A 31 -9.43 -17.03 6.85
CA ASP A 31 -8.28 -17.55 6.09
C ASP A 31 -8.69 -18.17 4.73
N GLY A 32 -9.60 -17.49 4.04
CA GLY A 32 -10.14 -17.92 2.74
C GLY A 32 -11.29 -18.93 2.80
N VAL A 33 -11.59 -19.51 3.97
CA VAL A 33 -12.70 -20.46 4.15
C VAL A 33 -13.96 -19.72 4.58
N LYS A 34 -15.09 -19.95 3.92
CA LYS A 34 -16.37 -19.31 4.28
C LYS A 34 -16.82 -19.75 5.68
N VAL A 35 -17.19 -18.79 6.52
CA VAL A 35 -17.67 -19.01 7.89
C VAL A 35 -18.95 -18.22 8.16
N ALA A 36 -19.66 -18.53 9.25
CA ALA A 36 -20.81 -17.74 9.65
C ALA A 36 -20.39 -16.42 10.33
N ALA A 37 -21.16 -15.35 10.19
CA ALA A 37 -20.85 -14.06 10.83
C ALA A 37 -20.74 -14.16 12.37
N LYS A 38 -21.50 -15.08 12.98
CA LYS A 38 -21.41 -15.41 14.42
C LYS A 38 -20.06 -15.96 14.85
N GLU A 39 -19.15 -16.29 13.93
CA GLU A 39 -17.80 -16.77 14.23
C GLU A 39 -16.77 -15.64 14.30
N ILE A 40 -17.17 -14.40 14.01
CA ILE A 40 -16.36 -13.22 14.30
C ILE A 40 -16.25 -13.10 15.83
N ARG A 41 -15.03 -12.92 16.33
CA ARG A 41 -14.73 -12.79 17.76
C ARG A 41 -14.12 -11.41 18.04
N PRO A 42 -14.36 -10.82 19.23
CA PRO A 42 -13.59 -9.67 19.67
C PRO A 42 -12.08 -9.96 19.58
N GLY A 43 -11.33 -9.05 18.97
CA GLY A 43 -9.91 -9.22 18.71
C GLY A 43 -9.56 -9.91 17.39
N ASP A 44 -10.54 -10.45 16.65
CA ASP A 44 -10.30 -10.91 15.28
C ASP A 44 -9.86 -9.74 14.41
N ARG A 45 -8.85 -10.01 13.58
CA ARG A 45 -8.40 -9.06 12.57
C ARG A 45 -9.18 -9.26 11.30
N VAL A 46 -9.82 -8.20 10.83
CA VAL A 46 -10.72 -8.25 9.68
C VAL A 46 -10.32 -7.27 8.58
N TYR A 47 -10.51 -7.70 7.34
CA TYR A 47 -10.51 -6.86 6.14
C TYR A 47 -11.92 -6.82 5.59
N MET A 48 -12.35 -5.66 5.11
CA MET A 48 -13.75 -5.47 4.76
C MET A 48 -13.87 -4.68 3.47
N ASP A 49 -14.61 -5.22 2.51
CA ASP A 49 -15.09 -4.42 1.38
C ASP A 49 -16.38 -3.75 1.82
N THR A 50 -16.42 -2.42 1.82
CA THR A 50 -17.55 -1.64 2.33
C THR A 50 -18.24 -0.85 1.24
N VAL A 51 -19.55 -0.63 1.42
CA VAL A 51 -20.36 0.28 0.61
C VAL A 51 -21.16 1.18 1.53
N LEU A 52 -21.59 2.34 1.05
CA LEU A 52 -22.58 3.14 1.77
C LEU A 52 -23.98 2.55 1.53
N ASN A 53 -24.68 2.27 2.62
CA ASN A 53 -26.10 1.92 2.61
C ASN A 53 -26.81 2.89 3.57
N ASP A 54 -27.69 3.74 3.05
CA ASP A 54 -28.37 4.79 3.81
C ASP A 54 -27.40 5.70 4.60
N ARG A 55 -26.32 6.14 3.94
CA ARG A 55 -25.21 6.95 4.51
C ARG A 55 -24.43 6.26 5.63
N LYS A 56 -24.69 5.00 5.95
CA LYS A 56 -23.93 4.20 6.92
C LYS A 56 -23.02 3.20 6.19
N PRO A 57 -21.77 3.01 6.64
CA PRO A 57 -20.93 1.94 6.12
C PRO A 57 -21.58 0.57 6.31
N PHE A 58 -21.64 -0.22 5.23
CA PHE A 58 -22.14 -1.59 5.21
C PHE A 58 -21.07 -2.52 4.64
N ALA A 59 -20.78 -3.61 5.34
CA ALA A 59 -19.80 -4.60 4.92
C ALA A 59 -20.39 -5.56 3.88
N LYS A 60 -19.89 -5.53 2.64
CA LYS A 60 -20.21 -6.56 1.64
C LYS A 60 -19.47 -7.86 1.91
N SER A 61 -18.23 -7.75 2.34
CA SER A 61 -17.39 -8.89 2.71
C SER A 61 -16.64 -8.59 4.01
N ILE A 62 -16.36 -9.64 4.79
CA ILE A 62 -15.51 -9.62 5.98
C ILE A 62 -14.55 -10.79 5.87
N ARG A 63 -13.25 -10.51 5.80
CA ARG A 63 -12.20 -11.52 5.77
C ARG A 63 -11.45 -11.48 7.08
N ILE A 64 -11.65 -12.50 7.91
CA ILE A 64 -10.91 -12.75 9.13
C ILE A 64 -9.56 -13.37 8.73
N VAL A 65 -8.47 -12.78 9.20
CA VAL A 65 -7.12 -13.29 8.95
C VAL A 65 -6.48 -13.65 10.27
N THR A 66 -6.18 -14.93 10.47
CA THR A 66 -5.53 -15.44 11.70
C THR A 66 -4.02 -15.39 11.61
N THR A 67 -3.47 -15.37 10.38
CA THR A 67 -2.03 -15.39 10.17
C THR A 67 -1.45 -13.97 10.29
N ARG A 68 -0.61 -13.75 11.31
CA ARG A 68 0.17 -12.52 11.54
C ARG A 68 1.40 -12.44 10.63
N GLY A 69 1.22 -12.74 9.35
CA GLY A 69 2.25 -12.59 8.35
C GLY A 69 2.61 -11.10 8.16
N PRO A 70 3.86 -10.78 7.81
CA PRO A 70 4.20 -9.43 7.40
C PRO A 70 3.31 -9.00 6.24
N MET A 71 2.74 -7.81 6.33
CA MET A 71 2.07 -7.15 5.23
C MET A 71 3.06 -6.31 4.45
N ASN A 72 2.80 -6.17 3.16
CA ASN A 72 3.56 -5.28 2.31
C ASN A 72 2.73 -4.03 2.01
N GLY A 73 3.40 -2.88 1.94
CA GLY A 73 2.83 -1.60 1.54
C GLY A 73 3.85 -0.78 0.76
N HIS A 74 3.38 0.25 0.08
CA HIS A 74 4.22 1.24 -0.60
C HIS A 74 3.71 2.64 -0.29
N GLY A 75 4.61 3.61 -0.29
CA GLY A 75 4.21 4.98 -0.04
C GLY A 75 5.35 5.96 -0.05
N GLN A 76 4.97 7.22 0.07
CA GLN A 76 5.90 8.33 0.21
C GLN A 76 6.07 8.67 1.69
N VAL A 77 7.32 8.79 2.14
CA VAL A 77 7.62 9.24 3.50
C VAL A 77 7.18 10.69 3.67
N LEU A 78 6.32 10.94 4.66
CA LEU A 78 5.98 12.29 5.10
C LEU A 78 6.91 12.76 6.21
N ALA A 79 7.24 11.87 7.14
CA ALA A 79 8.14 12.15 8.25
C ALA A 79 8.72 10.86 8.83
N TYR A 80 9.95 10.94 9.34
CA TYR A 80 10.57 9.92 10.16
C TYR A 80 11.19 10.57 11.41
N ASP A 81 10.81 10.09 12.59
CA ASP A 81 11.42 10.50 13.86
C ASP A 81 12.36 9.39 14.36
N PRO A 82 13.69 9.58 14.33
CA PRO A 82 14.65 8.59 14.78
C PRO A 82 14.62 8.35 16.30
N GLY A 83 14.11 9.30 17.09
CA GLY A 83 14.02 9.14 18.55
C GLY A 83 12.92 8.17 18.96
N SER A 84 11.76 8.22 18.30
CA SER A 84 10.63 7.31 18.56
C SER A 84 10.54 6.13 17.58
N GLY A 85 11.28 6.18 16.47
CA GLY A 85 11.20 5.22 15.36
C GLY A 85 9.93 5.38 14.52
N LYS A 86 9.15 6.47 14.69
CA LYS A 86 7.88 6.63 13.97
C LYS A 86 8.13 7.05 12.52
N LEU A 87 7.64 6.25 11.58
CA LEU A 87 7.65 6.49 10.15
C LEU A 87 6.21 6.76 9.68
N THR A 88 5.94 7.96 9.18
CA THR A 88 4.63 8.31 8.62
C THR A 88 4.70 8.29 7.11
N LEU A 89 3.81 7.52 6.49
CA LEU A 89 3.73 7.31 5.05
C LEU A 89 2.42 7.87 4.50
N ARG A 90 2.48 8.47 3.31
CA ARG A 90 1.33 8.65 2.44
C ARG A 90 1.27 7.44 1.50
N ASP A 91 0.22 6.65 1.65
CA ASP A 91 -0.10 5.52 0.76
C ASP A 91 -1.06 6.00 -0.34
N GLU A 92 -1.02 5.40 -1.54
CA GLU A 92 -1.93 5.72 -2.64
C GLU A 92 -3.34 5.15 -2.42
N LEU A 93 -3.46 4.08 -1.64
CA LEU A 93 -4.72 3.38 -1.36
C LEU A 93 -5.50 4.00 -0.19
N PHE A 94 -4.81 4.72 0.71
CA PHE A 94 -5.42 5.30 1.90
C PHE A 94 -5.45 6.83 1.83
N ALA A 95 -6.64 7.41 2.05
CA ALA A 95 -6.82 8.87 2.07
C ALA A 95 -6.11 9.55 3.27
N GLN A 96 -5.73 8.79 4.30
CA GLN A 96 -5.04 9.29 5.48
C GLN A 96 -3.64 8.68 5.59
N PRO A 97 -2.64 9.44 6.09
CA PRO A 97 -1.32 8.91 6.35
C PRO A 97 -1.33 7.72 7.31
N VAL A 98 -0.46 6.75 7.06
CA VAL A 98 -0.25 5.58 7.90
C VAL A 98 1.02 5.79 8.71
N THR A 99 0.94 5.63 10.03
CA THR A 99 2.12 5.66 10.91
C THR A 99 2.55 4.23 11.22
N LEU A 100 3.81 3.92 10.95
CA LEU A 100 4.54 2.70 11.25
C LEU A 100 5.63 2.94 12.29
N ARG A 101 6.05 1.90 13.00
CA ARG A 101 7.17 1.96 13.95
C ARG A 101 8.35 1.14 13.44
N LEU A 102 9.51 1.76 13.34
CA LEU A 102 10.81 1.11 13.16
C LEU A 102 11.36 0.71 14.53
N THR A 103 12.04 -0.44 14.56
CA THR A 103 12.75 -0.94 15.73
C THR A 103 14.21 -1.18 15.35
N PRO A 104 15.11 -1.44 16.33
CA PRO A 104 16.50 -1.78 16.03
C PRO A 104 16.66 -3.00 15.11
N GLU A 105 15.67 -3.88 15.05
CA GLU A 105 15.64 -5.06 14.17
C GLU A 105 15.10 -4.75 12.76
N THR A 106 14.60 -3.53 12.50
CA THR A 106 14.13 -3.16 11.16
C THR A 106 15.31 -3.07 10.21
N VAL A 107 15.25 -3.83 9.12
CA VAL A 107 16.24 -3.77 8.05
C VAL A 107 15.88 -2.65 7.09
N ILE A 108 16.80 -1.72 6.85
CA ILE A 108 16.65 -0.71 5.78
C ILE A 108 17.54 -1.13 4.63
N ARG A 109 16.96 -1.24 3.44
CA ARG A 109 17.66 -1.51 2.18
C ARG A 109 17.54 -0.33 1.26
N LYS A 110 18.58 -0.10 0.48
CA LYS A 110 18.60 0.90 -0.59
C LYS A 110 19.34 0.29 -1.77
N ASP A 111 18.72 0.31 -2.94
CA ASP A 111 19.24 -0.36 -4.13
C ASP A 111 19.52 -1.85 -3.86
N GLN A 112 20.76 -2.32 -4.11
CA GLN A 112 21.21 -3.68 -3.78
C GLN A 112 21.96 -3.77 -2.44
N GLY A 113 22.01 -2.68 -1.67
CA GLY A 113 22.83 -2.55 -0.48
C GLY A 113 22.04 -2.26 0.80
N THR A 114 22.81 -2.03 1.86
CA THR A 114 22.30 -1.60 3.16
C THR A 114 21.94 -0.12 3.10
N GLY A 115 20.71 0.22 3.47
CA GLY A 115 20.27 1.61 3.65
C GLY A 115 20.41 2.05 5.10
N SER A 116 20.04 3.31 5.35
CA SER A 116 20.11 3.93 6.67
C SER A 116 18.84 4.71 6.99
N PRO A 117 18.59 5.04 8.27
CA PRO A 117 17.46 5.90 8.62
C PRO A 117 17.53 7.30 7.99
N ALA A 118 18.73 7.78 7.62
CA ALA A 118 18.89 9.06 6.91
C ALA A 118 18.28 9.05 5.50
N ASP A 119 18.09 7.87 4.91
CA ASP A 119 17.43 7.72 3.61
C ASP A 119 15.91 7.91 3.69
N LEU A 120 15.32 7.91 4.91
CA LEU A 120 13.89 8.06 5.16
C LEU A 120 13.47 9.53 5.31
N GLN A 121 14.06 10.42 4.53
CA GLN A 121 13.69 11.83 4.51
C GLN A 121 12.31 12.06 3.86
N PRO A 122 11.63 13.18 4.18
CA PRO A 122 10.35 13.53 3.54
C PRO A 122 10.46 13.53 2.02
N GLY A 123 9.51 12.86 1.36
CA GLY A 123 9.46 12.70 -0.10
C GLY A 123 10.07 11.40 -0.62
N THR A 124 10.81 10.64 0.21
CA THR A 124 11.36 9.33 -0.16
C THR A 124 10.24 8.35 -0.49
N LEU A 125 10.38 7.61 -1.59
CA LEU A 125 9.50 6.50 -1.94
C LEU A 125 10.04 5.21 -1.34
N VAL A 126 9.18 4.46 -0.66
CA VAL A 126 9.54 3.22 0.02
C VAL A 126 8.53 2.11 -0.26
N ALA A 127 9.03 0.88 -0.27
CA ALA A 127 8.23 -0.31 -0.01
C ALA A 127 8.53 -0.80 1.41
N VAL A 128 7.49 -1.17 2.15
CA VAL A 128 7.60 -1.59 3.55
C VAL A 128 7.01 -2.97 3.75
N SER A 129 7.67 -3.77 4.57
CA SER A 129 7.13 -5.00 5.12
C SER A 129 6.94 -4.83 6.61
N PHE A 130 5.74 -5.05 7.14
CA PHE A 130 5.42 -4.76 8.53
C PHE A 130 4.45 -5.74 9.15
N THR A 131 4.59 -5.96 10.46
CA THR A 131 3.62 -6.68 11.27
C THR A 131 2.55 -5.71 11.74
N PRO A 132 1.29 -5.90 11.37
CA PRO A 132 0.21 -4.97 11.69
C PRO A 132 -0.23 -5.04 13.16
N GLY A 133 -0.65 -3.89 13.72
CA GLY A 133 -1.23 -3.76 15.07
C GLY A 133 -0.82 -2.45 15.74
N GLY A 134 -1.78 -1.63 16.20
CA GLY A 134 -1.47 -0.26 16.66
C GLY A 134 -0.81 0.55 15.54
N GLU A 135 0.37 1.11 15.79
CA GLU A 135 1.22 1.73 14.75
C GLU A 135 1.83 0.68 13.80
N GLY A 136 1.84 -0.61 14.10
CA GLY A 136 2.44 -1.63 13.22
C GLY A 136 3.97 -1.59 13.27
N VAL A 137 4.60 -2.75 13.34
CA VAL A 137 6.06 -2.89 13.53
C VAL A 137 6.71 -3.26 12.21
N THR A 138 7.58 -2.38 11.71
CA THR A 138 8.26 -2.53 10.43
C THR A 138 9.37 -3.56 10.54
N ARG A 139 9.40 -4.51 9.61
CA ARG A 139 10.46 -5.52 9.49
C ARG A 139 11.50 -5.11 8.47
N GLU A 140 11.06 -4.59 7.33
CA GLU A 140 11.94 -4.13 6.26
C GLU A 140 11.41 -2.84 5.63
N VAL A 141 12.30 -1.91 5.33
CA VAL A 141 12.05 -0.74 4.48
C VAL A 141 13.00 -0.83 3.29
N SER A 142 12.45 -1.00 2.09
CA SER A 142 13.18 -0.86 0.83
C SER A 142 13.00 0.57 0.32
N VAL A 143 14.08 1.34 0.30
CA VAL A 143 14.14 2.67 -0.29
C VAL A 143 14.18 2.52 -1.81
N LEU A 144 13.12 3.00 -2.45
CA LEU A 144 12.95 2.94 -3.90
C LEU A 144 13.46 4.21 -4.57
N ALA A 145 13.23 5.36 -3.93
CA ALA A 145 13.75 6.63 -4.40
C ALA A 145 13.89 7.66 -3.28
N VAL A 146 14.95 8.47 -3.34
CA VAL A 146 15.20 9.58 -2.41
C VAL A 146 15.08 10.90 -3.18
N PRO A 147 14.47 11.96 -2.63
CA PRO A 147 14.40 13.27 -3.29
C PRO A 147 15.76 13.75 -3.79
N GLY A 148 15.79 14.29 -5.02
CA GLY A 148 17.02 14.71 -5.69
C GLY A 148 17.81 13.59 -6.37
N SER A 149 17.41 12.33 -6.21
CA SER A 149 18.04 11.20 -6.92
C SER A 149 17.67 11.21 -8.39
N SER A 150 18.64 10.88 -9.24
CA SER A 150 18.41 10.68 -10.68
C SER A 150 18.23 9.19 -10.97
N PHE A 151 17.16 8.84 -11.68
CA PHE A 151 16.91 7.46 -12.12
C PHE A 151 17.08 7.36 -13.62
N ALA A 152 17.91 6.40 -14.05
CA ALA A 152 18.03 6.03 -15.45
C ALA A 152 17.23 4.74 -15.69
N PHE A 153 16.12 4.88 -16.40
CA PHE A 153 15.35 3.75 -16.90
C PHE A 153 15.82 3.45 -18.32
N SER A 154 16.22 2.20 -18.56
CA SER A 154 16.69 1.79 -19.89
C SER A 154 16.20 0.39 -20.21
N GLY A 155 15.75 0.21 -21.45
CA GLY A 155 15.20 -1.05 -21.92
C GLY A 155 14.34 -0.88 -23.17
N PRO A 156 13.77 -1.97 -23.69
CA PRO A 156 12.92 -1.91 -24.86
C PRO A 156 11.61 -1.18 -24.55
N VAL A 157 11.14 -0.41 -25.53
CA VAL A 157 9.77 0.13 -25.53
C VAL A 157 8.81 -1.05 -25.70
N THR A 158 7.96 -1.28 -24.72
CA THR A 158 6.97 -2.39 -24.74
C THR A 158 5.60 -1.94 -25.19
N TYR A 159 5.30 -0.65 -25.10
CA TYR A 159 4.05 -0.07 -25.57
C TYR A 159 4.25 1.37 -26.01
N LEU A 160 3.64 1.74 -27.13
CA LEU A 160 3.59 3.10 -27.65
C LEU A 160 2.20 3.38 -28.22
N ASN A 161 1.55 4.42 -27.71
CA ASN A 161 0.30 4.92 -28.24
C ASN A 161 0.37 6.44 -28.39
N LEU A 162 0.38 6.89 -29.64
CA LEU A 162 0.53 8.30 -29.99
C LEU A 162 -0.74 9.11 -29.69
N ALA A 163 -1.92 8.49 -29.77
CA ALA A 163 -3.19 9.16 -29.51
C ALA A 163 -3.35 9.44 -28.01
N SER A 164 -3.01 8.47 -27.15
CA SER A 164 -3.03 8.65 -25.69
C SER A 164 -1.73 9.20 -25.11
N ARG A 165 -0.71 9.46 -25.95
CA ARG A 165 0.61 9.98 -25.56
C ARG A 165 1.32 9.09 -24.53
N LEU A 166 1.10 7.78 -24.60
CA LEU A 166 1.61 6.83 -23.63
C LEU A 166 2.77 6.03 -24.21
N LEU A 167 3.87 6.00 -23.46
CA LEU A 167 5.07 5.22 -23.73
C LEU A 167 5.36 4.35 -22.50
N ALA A 168 5.53 3.04 -22.68
CA ALA A 168 5.97 2.14 -21.62
C ALA A 168 7.36 1.58 -21.95
N VAL A 169 8.25 1.59 -20.96
CA VAL A 169 9.60 1.05 -21.05
C VAL A 169 9.72 -0.07 -20.03
N ALA A 170 10.08 -1.27 -20.50
CA ALA A 170 10.44 -2.36 -19.60
C ALA A 170 11.84 -2.09 -19.05
N ASN A 171 11.94 -1.75 -17.77
CA ASN A 171 13.21 -1.35 -17.19
C ASN A 171 14.12 -2.56 -16.98
N LYS A 172 15.35 -2.49 -17.48
CA LYS A 172 16.39 -3.49 -17.24
C LYS A 172 17.37 -3.10 -16.14
N SER A 173 17.30 -1.90 -15.56
CA SER A 173 18.31 -1.42 -14.61
C SER A 173 18.19 -2.06 -13.22
N ASP A 174 16.99 -2.39 -12.77
CA ASP A 174 16.76 -3.01 -11.45
C ASP A 174 15.94 -4.32 -11.50
N GLY A 175 15.36 -4.65 -12.66
CA GLY A 175 14.57 -5.87 -12.90
C GLY A 175 13.29 -5.99 -12.06
N ARG A 176 12.87 -4.91 -11.38
CA ARG A 176 11.74 -4.91 -10.44
C ARG A 176 10.70 -3.83 -10.75
N THR A 177 11.04 -2.87 -11.61
CA THR A 177 10.26 -1.64 -11.71
C THR A 177 10.08 -1.21 -13.16
N ASP A 178 8.87 -1.36 -13.71
CA ASP A 178 8.53 -0.82 -15.03
C ASP A 178 8.19 0.67 -14.94
N VAL A 179 8.36 1.41 -16.04
CA VAL A 179 7.98 2.82 -16.07
C VAL A 179 7.00 3.09 -17.20
N THR A 180 5.91 3.74 -16.84
CA THR A 180 4.97 4.33 -17.80
C THR A 180 5.19 5.83 -17.84
N VAL A 181 5.40 6.37 -19.02
CA VAL A 181 5.61 7.79 -19.26
C VAL A 181 4.47 8.32 -20.12
N ASN A 182 3.81 9.37 -19.64
CA ASN A 182 2.99 10.21 -20.52
C ASN A 182 3.92 11.24 -21.16
N ALA A 183 4.10 11.18 -22.48
CA ALA A 183 5.07 11.99 -23.20
C ALA A 183 4.48 12.64 -24.44
N THR A 184 4.83 13.90 -24.69
CA THR A 184 4.51 14.60 -25.93
C THR A 184 5.68 14.54 -26.90
N PHE A 185 5.41 14.29 -28.18
CA PHE A 185 6.41 14.40 -29.23
C PHE A 185 6.48 15.84 -29.75
N ASP A 186 7.64 16.46 -29.68
CA ASP A 186 7.86 17.86 -30.10
C ASP A 186 8.24 17.99 -31.59
N GLY A 187 8.24 16.87 -32.34
CA GLY A 187 8.71 16.80 -33.72
C GLY A 187 10.13 16.22 -33.87
N LYS A 188 10.88 16.11 -32.77
CA LYS A 188 12.24 15.55 -32.74
C LYS A 188 12.51 14.61 -31.56
N HIS A 189 11.94 14.88 -30.39
CA HIS A 189 12.09 14.11 -29.17
C HIS A 189 10.74 13.85 -28.50
N TYR A 190 10.67 12.77 -27.72
CA TYR A 190 9.59 12.57 -26.75
C TYR A 190 9.96 13.28 -25.45
N VAL A 191 9.11 14.20 -25.01
CA VAL A 191 9.25 14.97 -23.77
C VAL A 191 8.27 14.42 -22.75
N ALA A 192 8.80 13.85 -21.66
CA ALA A 192 7.99 13.33 -20.56
C ALA A 192 7.22 14.47 -19.86
N GLN A 193 5.92 14.27 -19.67
CA GLN A 193 5.05 15.15 -18.88
C GLN A 193 4.78 14.56 -17.50
N ASN A 194 4.52 13.26 -17.43
CA ASN A 194 4.34 12.53 -16.19
C ASN A 194 5.07 11.19 -16.28
N ILE A 195 5.67 10.76 -15.17
CA ILE A 195 6.38 9.50 -15.06
C ILE A 195 5.74 8.72 -13.91
N THR A 196 5.24 7.52 -14.20
CA THR A 196 4.71 6.59 -13.21
C THR A 196 5.63 5.39 -13.12
N VAL A 197 6.10 5.10 -11.91
CA VAL A 197 6.97 3.98 -11.61
C VAL A 197 6.10 2.84 -11.09
N ASN A 198 6.00 1.77 -11.87
CA ASN A 198 5.20 0.59 -11.57
C ASN A 198 6.09 -0.50 -11.01
N THR A 199 5.75 -1.07 -9.85
CA THR A 199 6.45 -2.27 -9.38
C THR A 199 5.89 -3.50 -10.07
N THR A 200 6.75 -4.34 -10.64
CA THR A 200 6.31 -5.64 -11.15
C THR A 200 6.02 -6.55 -9.97
N ALA A 201 4.81 -7.09 -9.89
CA ALA A 201 4.51 -8.14 -8.91
C ALA A 201 5.51 -9.28 -9.07
N SER A 202 6.12 -9.73 -7.96
CA SER A 202 6.97 -10.91 -7.98
C SER A 202 6.16 -12.08 -8.55
N LYS A 203 6.65 -12.70 -9.62
CA LYS A 203 6.06 -13.92 -10.16
C LYS A 203 6.04 -14.98 -9.02
N PRO A 204 4.90 -15.64 -8.77
CA PRO A 204 4.80 -16.69 -7.75
C PRO A 204 5.75 -17.86 -8.04
#